data_AF-A0A453SVN5-F1
#
_entry.id   AF-A0A453SVN5-F1
#
_cell.length_a   1.000
_cell.length_b   1.000
_cell.length_c   1.000
_cell.angle_alpha   90.00
_cell.angle_beta   90.00
_cell.angle_gamma   90.00
#
_symmetry.space_group_name_H-M   'P 1'
#
loop_
_entity.id
_entity.type
_entity.pdbx_description
1 polymer ?
#
loop_
_entity_poly.entity_id
_entity_poly.type
_entity_poly.pdbx_seq_one_letter_code
_entity_poly.pdbx_strand_id
1 'polypeptide(L)' 'MKIKVTFFQRVEFLIGSGTSTRFWEDTWLGETPLALQYPSLYNIVQRKEDYVATVLNPIPLNIQFRRSLVGER' A
#
# COMPACT_ATOMS: atom_id res chain seq x y z
N MET A 1 -9.91 15.56 14.64
CA MET A 1 -8.81 14.58 14.60
C MET A 1 -7.58 15.16 13.88
N LYS A 2 -7.03 16.29 14.35
CA LYS A 2 -5.90 16.99 13.70
C LYS A 2 -4.51 16.53 14.17
N ILE A 3 -4.44 15.94 15.37
CA ILE A 3 -3.19 15.60 16.07
C ILE A 3 -2.44 14.45 15.37
N LYS A 4 -3.18 13.47 14.82
CA LYS A 4 -2.59 12.34 14.11
C LYS A 4 -1.86 12.79 12.83
N VAL A 5 -2.51 13.57 11.97
CA VAL A 5 -1.93 14.04 10.70
C VAL A 5 -0.66 14.84 10.93
N THR A 6 -0.65 15.77 11.89
CA THR A 6 0.55 16.56 12.21
C THR A 6 1.70 15.73 12.78
N PHE A 7 1.40 14.60 13.42
CA PHE A 7 2.43 13.67 13.90
C PHE A 7 3.07 12.88 12.76
N PHE A 8 2.27 12.37 11.83
CA PHE A 8 2.76 11.62 10.65
C PHE A 8 3.52 12.49 9.64
N GLN A 9 3.28 13.81 9.60
CA GLN A 9 3.97 14.75 8.70
C GLN A 9 5.44 15.01 9.04
N ARG A 10 5.89 14.69 10.26
CA ARG A 10 7.27 14.95 10.72
C ARG A 10 8.05 13.69 11.10
N VAL A 11 7.48 12.52 10.83
CA VAL A 11 8.09 11.22 11.16
C VAL A 11 8.29 10.45 9.87
N GLU A 12 9.54 10.17 9.51
CA GLU A 12 9.85 9.23 8.44
C GLU A 12 9.51 7.82 8.93
N PHE A 13 8.50 7.20 8.33
CA PHE A 13 8.16 5.81 8.61
C PHE A 13 9.16 4.90 7.91
N LEU A 14 10.21 4.51 8.63
CA LEU A 14 11.03 3.37 8.22
C LEU A 14 10.22 2.10 8.49
N ILE A 15 9.65 1.52 7.43
CA ILE A 15 8.82 0.29 7.43
C ILE A 15 9.48 -0.92 8.09
N GLY A 16 10.80 -0.85 8.33
CA GLY A 16 11.58 -1.98 8.80
C GLY A 16 11.45 -3.14 7.83
N SER A 17 11.07 -4.31 8.35
CA SER A 17 10.86 -5.53 7.55
C SER A 17 9.57 -5.55 6.74
N GLY A 18 8.59 -4.67 7.03
CA GLY A 18 7.29 -4.69 6.37
C GLY A 18 6.44 -5.94 6.62
N THR A 19 6.81 -6.78 7.59
CA THR A 19 6.12 -8.06 7.92
C THR A 19 4.83 -7.88 8.70
N SER A 20 4.59 -6.68 9.24
CA SER A 20 3.39 -6.34 10.02
C SER A 20 2.67 -5.10 9.47
N THR A 21 3.06 -4.65 8.27
CA THR A 21 2.49 -3.47 7.61
C THR A 21 1.74 -3.92 6.38
N ARG A 22 0.44 -3.64 6.30
CA ARG A 22 -0.41 -4.01 5.16
C ARG A 22 -0.14 -3.09 3.98
N PHE A 23 0.01 -3.70 2.81
CA PHE A 23 0.39 -2.99 1.59
C PHE A 23 -0.66 -1.95 1.15
N TRP A 24 -1.95 -2.24 1.30
CA TRP A 24 -3.02 -1.33 0.86
C TRP A 24 -3.56 -0.41 1.95
N GLU A 25 -3.73 -0.96 3.15
CA GLU A 25 -4.49 -0.34 4.24
C GLU A 25 -3.66 0.58 5.13
N ASP A 26 -2.37 0.29 5.30
CA ASP A 26 -1.52 1.06 6.20
C ASP A 26 -0.76 2.16 5.44
N THR A 27 -0.48 3.26 6.13
CA THR A 27 0.35 4.34 5.56
C THR A 27 1.81 3.97 5.71
N TRP A 28 2.36 3.41 4.65
CA TRP A 28 3.77 3.06 4.59
C TRP A 28 4.50 3.80 3.46
N LEU A 29 3.79 4.17 2.39
CA LEU A 29 4.32 4.98 1.32
C LEU A 29 3.61 6.33 1.28
N GLY A 30 4.35 7.43 1.47
CA GLY A 30 3.80 8.78 1.49
C GLY A 30 2.96 9.08 2.75
N GLU A 31 1.99 9.99 2.63
CA GLU A 31 1.21 10.48 3.77
C GLU A 31 -0.13 9.75 3.98
N THR A 32 -0.56 8.94 3.02
CA THR A 32 -1.87 8.26 3.05
C THR A 32 -1.76 6.82 2.55
N PRO A 33 -2.61 5.89 3.01
CA PRO A 33 -2.65 4.53 2.50
C PRO A 33 -2.87 4.46 0.98
N LEU A 34 -2.28 3.45 0.33
CA LEU A 34 -2.44 3.25 -1.11
C LEU A 34 -3.89 2.98 -1.51
N ALA A 35 -4.69 2.37 -0.63
CA ALA A 35 -6.12 2.15 -0.87
C ALA A 35 -6.90 3.47 -1.06
N LEU A 36 -6.48 4.53 -0.37
CA LEU A 36 -7.10 5.85 -0.47
C LEU A 36 -6.56 6.66 -1.65
N GLN A 37 -5.27 6.51 -1.98
CA GLN A 37 -4.68 7.18 -3.14
C GLN A 37 -5.17 6.58 -4.47
N TYR A 38 -5.33 5.26 -4.53
CA TYR A 38 -5.68 4.52 -5.75
C TYR A 38 -6.91 3.62 -5.56
N PRO A 39 -8.10 4.21 -5.31
CA PRO A 39 -9.31 3.44 -5.01
C PRO A 39 -9.73 2.50 -6.15
N SER A 40 -9.54 2.93 -7.41
CA SER A 40 -9.84 2.10 -8.58
C SER A 40 -8.95 0.85 -8.66
N LEU A 41 -7.67 1.00 -8.34
CA LEU A 41 -6.71 -0.11 -8.32
C LEU A 41 -6.99 -1.04 -7.15
N TYR A 42 -7.23 -0.48 -5.97
CA TYR A 42 -7.61 -1.23 -4.78
C TYR A 42 -8.89 -2.07 -4.96
N ASN A 43 -9.88 -1.56 -5.70
CA ASN A 43 -11.11 -2.29 -6.01
C ASN A 43 -10.90 -3.55 -6.84
N ILE A 44 -9.83 -3.62 -7.62
CA ILE A 44 -9.51 -4.79 -8.44
C ILE A 44 -8.48 -5.71 -7.78
N VAL A 45 -7.92 -5.36 -6.63
CA VAL A 45 -7.01 -6.23 -5.88
C VAL A 45 -7.77 -7.44 -5.31
N GLN A 46 -7.16 -8.62 -5.41
CA GLN A 46 -7.68 -9.84 -4.80
C GLN A 46 -7.29 -9.95 -3.33
N ARG A 47 -6.01 -9.68 -3.02
CA ARG A 47 -5.42 -9.80 -1.68
C ARG A 47 -5.12 -8.44 -1.07
N LYS A 48 -6.07 -7.92 -0.30
CA LYS A 48 -5.99 -6.57 0.29
C LYS A 48 -5.20 -6.55 1.61
N GLU A 49 -5.20 -7.66 2.32
CA GLU A 49 -4.53 -7.83 3.61
C GLU A 49 -3.06 -8.30 3.48
N ASP A 50 -2.52 -8.36 2.26
CA ASP A 50 -1.12 -8.76 2.07
C ASP A 50 -0.16 -7.71 2.67
N TYR A 51 0.93 -8.19 3.25
CA TYR A 51 1.94 -7.36 3.88
C TYR A 51 2.95 -6.82 2.87
N VAL A 52 3.55 -5.66 3.18
CA VAL A 52 4.60 -5.05 2.37
C VAL A 52 5.75 -6.02 2.11
N ALA A 53 6.18 -6.78 3.12
CA ALA A 53 7.20 -7.81 2.98
C ALA A 53 6.82 -8.86 1.93
N THR A 54 5.57 -9.32 1.93
CA THR A 54 5.12 -10.38 1.01
C THR A 54 4.99 -9.87 -0.41
N VAL A 55 4.53 -8.63 -0.57
CA VAL A 55 4.30 -8.00 -1.88
C VAL A 55 5.60 -7.62 -2.55
N LEU A 56 6.58 -7.09 -1.80
CA LEU A 56 7.84 -6.57 -2.33
C LEU A 56 8.99 -7.60 -2.40
N ASN A 57 8.84 -8.78 -1.79
CA ASN A 57 9.93 -9.78 -1.75
C ASN A 57 10.28 -10.38 -3.12
N PRO A 58 9.33 -10.88 -3.93
CA PRO A 58 9.64 -11.33 -5.29
C PRO A 58 9.58 -10.21 -6.33
N ILE A 59 10.38 -10.34 -7.39
CA ILE A 59 10.23 -9.60 -8.65
C ILE A 59 9.74 -10.58 -9.72
N PRO A 60 8.56 -10.37 -10.33
CA PRO A 60 7.65 -9.25 -10.17
C PRO A 60 6.88 -9.25 -8.83
N LEU A 61 6.32 -8.09 -8.47
CA LEU A 61 5.50 -7.89 -7.28
C LEU A 61 4.44 -8.99 -7.12
N ASN A 62 4.30 -9.53 -5.92
CA ASN A 62 3.29 -10.54 -5.61
C ASN A 62 1.91 -9.92 -5.39
N ILE A 63 1.35 -9.29 -6.43
CA ILE A 63 0.03 -8.66 -6.39
C ILE A 63 -0.87 -9.34 -7.41
N GLN A 64 -2.05 -9.76 -6.95
CA GLN A 64 -3.07 -10.38 -7.79
C GLN A 64 -4.24 -9.44 -8.00
N PHE A 65 -4.60 -9.24 -9.27
CA PHE A 65 -5.75 -8.42 -9.67
C PHE A 65 -6.86 -9.28 -10.28
N ARG A 66 -8.11 -8.85 -10.12
CA ARG A 66 -9.30 -9.46 -10.74
C ARG A 66 -9.43 -9.12 -12.22
N ARG A 67 -8.70 -8.11 -12.69
CA ARG A 67 -8.70 -7.62 -14.08
C ARG A 67 -7.27 -7.36 -14.52
N SER A 68 -7.00 -7.45 -15.81
CA SER A 68 -5.72 -7.04 -16.37
C SER A 68 -5.52 -5.54 -16.18
N LEU A 69 -4.31 -5.14 -15.81
CA LEU A 69 -3.91 -3.73 -15.83
C LEU A 69 -3.60 -3.37 -17.29
N VAL A 70 -4.54 -2.70 -17.94
CA VAL A 70 -4.33 -2.15 -19.28
C VAL A 70 -3.93 -0.69 -19.09
N GLY A 71 -2.71 -0.33 -19.46
CA GLY A 71 -2.30 1.07 -19.53
C GLY A 71 -2.89 1.71 -20.79
N GLU A 72 -3.31 2.98 -20.69
CA GLU A 72 -3.48 3.83 -21.87
C GLU A 72 -2.13 3.86 -22.61
N ARG A 73 -2.15 3.52 -23.90
CA ARG A 73 -0.96 3.29 -24.72
C ARG A 73 -0.39 4.56 -25.31
#